data_AF-A0A6L7RZT3-F1
#
_entry.id   AF-A0A6L7RZT3-F1
#
_cell.length_a   1.000
_cell.length_b   1.000
_cell.length_c   1.000
_cell.angle_alpha   90.00
_cell.angle_beta   90.00
_cell.angle_gamma   90.00
#
_symmetry.space_group_name_H-M   'P 1'
#
loop_
_entity.id
_entity.type
_entity.pdbx_description
1 polymer ?
#
loop_
_entity_poly.entity_id
_entity_poly.type
_entity_poly.pdbx_seq_one_letter_code
_entity_poly.pdbx_strand_id
1 'polypeptide(L)'
;ENTIGIVFMHDAVKQAVSGFPIKVVAPCEGTGYEIGSMSIIDGARNLEEAKMFYDWALSVEAQNLALQVNAFQVPSNRSAETSESAPDMSLIKLIDYDFKKYGSSDERKRLLQKWDEEVSTLPQ
;
A
#
# COMPACT_ATOMS: atom_id res chain seq x y z
N GLU A 1 17.42 -23.07 6.14
CA GLU A 1 17.27 -21.92 5.23
C GLU A 1 15.98 -21.21 5.58
N ASN A 2 16.00 -19.88 5.70
CA ASN A 2 14.79 -19.09 5.95
C ASN A 2 14.54 -18.25 4.70
N THR A 3 13.53 -18.60 3.90
CA THR A 3 13.12 -17.80 2.74
C THR A 3 12.29 -16.61 3.23
N ILE A 4 12.68 -15.41 2.81
CA ILE A 4 12.04 -14.15 3.24
C ILE A 4 11.59 -13.38 2.00
N GLY A 5 10.38 -12.84 2.05
CA GLY A 5 9.87 -11.88 1.07
C GLY A 5 9.66 -10.51 1.72
N ILE A 6 10.08 -9.45 1.03
CA ILE A 6 9.78 -8.07 1.42
C ILE A 6 8.60 -7.60 0.56
N VAL A 7 7.43 -7.46 1.16
CA VAL A 7 6.17 -7.15 0.48
C VAL A 7 5.28 -6.28 1.38
N PHE A 8 4.20 -5.72 0.84
CA PHE A 8 3.17 -5.12 1.67
C PHE A 8 2.44 -6.17 2.49
N MET A 9 2.16 -5.86 3.76
CA MET A 9 1.61 -6.84 4.70
C MET A 9 0.24 -7.38 4.26
N HIS A 10 -0.60 -6.56 3.62
CA HIS A 10 -1.92 -7.00 3.17
C HIS A 10 -1.86 -8.12 2.11
N ASP A 11 -0.85 -8.11 1.24
CA ASP A 11 -0.62 -9.19 0.27
C ASP A 11 -0.13 -10.47 0.96
N ALA A 12 0.76 -10.34 1.94
CA ALA A 12 1.23 -11.48 2.73
C ALA A 12 0.08 -12.08 3.57
N VAL A 13 -0.79 -11.26 4.15
CA VAL A 13 -2.01 -11.70 4.84
C VAL A 13 -2.90 -12.50 3.88
N LYS A 14 -3.10 -12.01 2.65
CA LYS A 14 -3.91 -12.72 1.66
C LYS A 14 -3.39 -14.13 1.38
N GLN A 15 -2.08 -14.29 1.24
CA GLN A 15 -1.46 -15.59 1.03
C GLN A 15 -1.60 -16.49 2.28
N ALA A 16 -1.39 -15.94 3.48
CA ALA A 16 -1.57 -16.69 4.73
C ALA A 16 -3.02 -17.18 4.92
N VAL A 17 -4.00 -16.30 4.67
CA VAL A 17 -5.44 -16.65 4.70
C VAL A 17 -5.79 -17.69 3.64
N SER A 18 -5.09 -17.70 2.51
CA SER A 18 -5.23 -18.72 1.46
C SER A 18 -4.57 -20.07 1.82
N GLY A 19 -3.99 -20.21 3.01
CA GLY A 19 -3.43 -21.46 3.52
C GLY A 19 -1.92 -21.63 3.30
N PHE A 20 -1.22 -20.63 2.77
CA PHE A 20 0.23 -20.70 2.63
C PHE A 20 0.91 -20.63 4.01
N PRO A 21 1.95 -21.45 4.29
CA PRO A 21 2.59 -21.52 5.60
C PRO A 21 3.59 -20.37 5.80
N ILE A 22 3.12 -19.13 5.69
CA ILE A 22 3.95 -17.93 5.86
C ILE A 22 3.54 -17.16 7.11
N LYS A 23 4.50 -16.50 7.74
CA LYS A 23 4.28 -15.61 8.88
C LYS A 23 4.46 -14.16 8.43
N VAL A 24 3.43 -13.35 8.61
CA VAL A 24 3.50 -11.90 8.36
C VAL A 24 4.11 -11.22 9.58
N VAL A 25 5.12 -10.37 9.36
CA VAL A 25 5.86 -9.71 10.44
C VAL A 25 6.08 -8.24 10.08
N ALA A 26 5.82 -7.35 11.03
CA ALA A 26 6.30 -5.97 10.99
C ALA A 26 7.70 -5.91 11.66
N PRO A 27 8.72 -5.32 11.01
CA PRO A 27 10.04 -5.13 11.62
C PRO A 27 9.97 -4.37 12.95
N CYS A 28 10.76 -4.78 13.94
CA CYS A 28 10.67 -4.24 15.30
C CYS A 28 11.19 -2.80 15.44
N GLU A 29 12.08 -2.39 14.55
CA GLU A 29 12.61 -1.03 14.45
C GLU A 29 11.52 -0.03 14.03
N GLY A 30 10.52 -0.52 13.30
CA GLY A 30 9.47 0.23 12.62
C GLY A 30 9.54 0.09 11.10
N THR A 31 8.49 0.54 10.43
CA THR A 31 8.36 0.43 8.96
C THR A 31 7.63 1.63 8.35
N GLY A 32 7.63 1.70 7.03
CA GLY A 32 6.83 2.63 6.25
C GLY A 32 5.47 2.06 5.86
N TYR A 33 4.75 2.82 5.04
CA TYR A 33 3.46 2.43 4.47
C TYR A 33 3.28 3.13 3.11
N GLU A 34 2.32 2.64 2.34
CA GLU A 34 1.86 3.33 1.13
C GLU A 34 0.46 3.91 1.34
N ILE A 35 0.11 4.88 0.52
CA ILE A 35 -1.27 5.34 0.36
C ILE A 35 -1.65 5.02 -1.08
N GLY A 36 -2.65 4.14 -1.24
CA GLY A 36 -3.25 3.88 -2.55
C GLY A 36 -3.89 5.16 -3.08
N SER A 37 -3.23 5.79 -4.06
CA SER A 37 -3.68 7.04 -4.64
C SER A 37 -4.64 6.79 -5.80
N MET A 38 -5.62 7.68 -5.93
CA MET A 38 -6.44 7.82 -7.12
C MET A 38 -6.25 9.24 -7.66
N SER A 39 -6.14 9.39 -8.97
CA SER A 39 -5.91 10.69 -9.60
C SER A 39 -6.73 10.81 -10.89
N ILE A 40 -7.34 11.97 -11.11
CA ILE A 40 -7.95 12.30 -12.41
C ILE A 40 -6.85 12.86 -13.31
N ILE A 41 -6.74 12.32 -14.52
CA ILE A 41 -5.74 12.75 -15.49
C ILE A 41 -6.15 14.09 -16.11
N ASP A 42 -5.19 14.99 -16.27
CA ASP A 42 -5.44 16.28 -16.93
C ASP A 42 -5.93 16.07 -18.38
N GLY A 43 -6.95 16.84 -18.79
CA GLY A 43 -7.62 16.64 -20.07
C GLY A 43 -8.48 15.37 -20.18
N ALA A 44 -8.93 14.80 -19.06
CA ALA A 44 -9.85 13.66 -19.06
C ALA A 44 -11.08 13.92 -19.95
N ARG A 45 -11.33 13.03 -20.92
CA ARG A 45 -12.45 13.15 -21.87
C ARG A 45 -13.83 13.15 -21.20
N ASN A 46 -13.93 12.47 -20.06
CA ASN A 46 -15.16 12.25 -19.30
C ASN A 46 -14.92 12.76 -17.86
N LEU A 47 -14.72 14.07 -17.71
CA LEU A 47 -14.31 14.66 -16.45
C LEU A 47 -15.39 14.53 -15.36
N GLU A 48 -16.66 14.67 -15.72
CA GLU A 48 -17.75 14.60 -14.77
C GLU A 48 -17.93 13.18 -14.22
N GLU A 49 -17.89 12.17 -15.09
CA GLU A 49 -17.92 10.76 -14.70
C GLU A 49 -16.69 10.36 -13.88
N ALA A 50 -15.51 10.92 -14.20
CA ALA A 50 -14.30 10.69 -13.42
C ALA A 50 -14.44 11.22 -11.99
N LYS A 51 -15.04 12.41 -11.80
CA LYS A 51 -15.33 12.95 -10.47
C LYS A 51 -16.36 12.11 -9.72
N MET A 52 -17.43 11.69 -10.40
CA MET A 52 -18.45 10.80 -9.81
C MET A 52 -17.82 9.49 -9.33
N PHE A 53 -16.93 8.89 -10.13
CA PHE A 53 -16.19 7.70 -9.72
C PHE A 53 -15.28 7.97 -8.54
N TYR A 54 -14.61 9.13 -8.53
CA TYR A 54 -13.71 9.54 -7.45
C TYR A 54 -14.46 9.62 -6.11
N ASP A 55 -15.62 10.27 -6.10
CA ASP A 55 -16.48 10.40 -4.92
C ASP A 55 -17.01 9.04 -4.47
N TRP A 56 -17.48 8.22 -5.43
CA TRP A 56 -17.96 6.86 -5.13
C TRP A 56 -16.85 5.99 -4.52
N ALA A 57 -15.66 5.95 -5.11
CA ALA A 57 -14.57 5.11 -4.64
C ALA A 57 -14.04 5.50 -3.24
N LEU A 58 -14.27 6.75 -2.79
CA LEU A 58 -13.96 7.20 -1.43
C LEU A 58 -15.11 7.00 -0.44
N SER A 59 -16.28 6.57 -0.91
CA SER A 59 -17.43 6.28 -0.04
C SER A 59 -17.18 5.04 0.83
N VAL A 60 -17.86 4.98 1.97
CA VAL A 60 -17.86 3.81 2.86
C VAL A 60 -18.35 2.57 2.12
N GLU A 61 -19.42 2.70 1.34
CA GLU A 61 -20.03 1.59 0.60
C GLU A 61 -19.03 0.96 -0.38
N ALA A 62 -18.34 1.79 -1.17
CA ALA A 62 -17.36 1.29 -2.12
C ALA A 62 -16.14 0.66 -1.44
N GLN A 63 -15.61 1.29 -0.38
CA GLN A 63 -14.45 0.74 0.33
C GLN A 63 -14.79 -0.58 1.06
N ASN A 64 -16.02 -0.74 1.54
CA ASN A 64 -16.48 -2.00 2.15
C ASN A 64 -16.60 -3.16 1.14
N LEU A 65 -16.62 -2.90 -0.18
CA LEU A 65 -16.57 -3.97 -1.19
C LEU A 65 -15.28 -4.81 -1.08
N ALA A 66 -14.21 -4.25 -0.51
CA ALA A 66 -12.96 -4.97 -0.24
C ALA A 66 -13.18 -6.26 0.58
N LEU A 67 -14.13 -6.23 1.51
CA LEU A 67 -14.48 -7.38 2.36
C LEU A 67 -15.05 -8.55 1.57
N GLN A 68 -15.71 -8.28 0.44
CA GLN A 68 -16.33 -9.31 -0.40
C GLN A 68 -15.31 -10.08 -1.25
N VAL A 69 -14.12 -9.51 -1.45
CA VAL A 69 -13.11 -10.01 -2.39
C VAL A 69 -11.79 -10.39 -1.72
N ASN A 70 -11.76 -10.50 -0.39
CA ASN A 70 -10.56 -10.78 0.39
C ASN A 70 -9.42 -9.78 0.06
N ALA A 71 -9.77 -8.50 -0.01
CA ALA A 71 -8.82 -7.41 -0.05
C ALA A 71 -8.56 -6.94 1.39
N PHE A 72 -7.29 -6.99 1.81
CA PHE A 72 -6.88 -6.75 3.20
C PHE A 72 -6.13 -5.41 3.39
N GLN A 73 -6.24 -4.50 2.41
CA GLN A 73 -5.78 -3.12 2.60
C GLN A 73 -6.62 -2.43 3.67
N VAL A 74 -5.98 -1.54 4.43
CA VAL A 74 -6.70 -0.70 5.40
C VAL A 74 -7.40 0.43 4.63
N PRO A 75 -8.73 0.60 4.78
CA PRO A 75 -9.49 1.66 4.11
C PRO A 75 -9.01 3.06 4.51
N SER A 76 -9.08 4.02 3.58
CA SER A 76 -8.76 5.42 3.86
C SER A 76 -9.92 6.17 4.51
N ASN A 77 -11.16 5.68 4.31
CA ASN A 77 -12.34 6.20 4.96
C ASN A 77 -12.47 5.56 6.36
N ARG A 78 -12.39 6.38 7.41
CA ARG A 78 -12.41 5.92 8.81
C ARG A 78 -13.72 5.24 9.24
N SER A 79 -14.79 5.44 8.50
CA SER A 79 -16.09 4.81 8.75
C SER A 79 -16.28 3.49 7.99
N ALA A 80 -15.31 3.10 7.15
CA ALA A 80 -15.32 1.81 6.47
C ALA A 80 -14.87 0.68 7.40
N GLU A 81 -15.43 -0.49 7.18
CA GLU A 81 -15.12 -1.70 7.92
C GLU A 81 -13.85 -2.36 7.36
N THR A 82 -13.11 -3.03 8.23
CA THR A 82 -11.87 -3.72 7.87
C THR A 82 -11.98 -5.18 8.32
N SER A 83 -11.43 -6.10 7.52
CA SER A 83 -11.39 -7.51 7.89
C SER A 83 -10.56 -7.72 9.16
N GLU A 84 -11.00 -8.62 10.05
CA GLU A 84 -10.21 -9.01 11.24
C GLU A 84 -8.83 -9.58 10.89
N SER A 85 -8.67 -10.11 9.68
CA SER A 85 -7.38 -10.62 9.19
C SER A 85 -6.45 -9.51 8.70
N ALA A 86 -6.96 -8.31 8.43
CA ALA A 86 -6.14 -7.22 7.92
C ALA A 86 -5.10 -6.75 8.96
N PRO A 87 -3.99 -6.13 8.53
CA PRO A 87 -2.99 -5.62 9.46
C PRO A 87 -3.58 -4.59 10.45
N ASP A 88 -3.43 -4.84 11.74
CA ASP A 88 -3.77 -3.88 12.78
C ASP A 88 -2.69 -2.80 12.87
N MET A 89 -3.00 -1.62 12.33
CA MET A 89 -2.08 -0.48 12.28
C MET A 89 -1.71 0.05 13.67
N SER A 90 -2.51 -0.21 14.71
CA SER A 90 -2.19 0.23 16.08
C SER A 90 -1.04 -0.55 16.71
N LEU A 91 -0.77 -1.76 16.20
CA LEU A 91 0.30 -2.64 16.65
C LEU A 91 1.59 -2.46 15.83
N ILE A 92 1.57 -1.62 14.80
CA ILE A 92 2.70 -1.40 13.89
C ILE A 92 3.34 -0.05 14.20
N LYS A 93 4.66 -0.07 14.47
CA LYS A 93 5.44 1.15 14.60
C LYS A 93 5.69 1.76 13.22
N LEU A 94 4.86 2.73 12.85
CA LEU A 94 4.96 3.43 11.56
C LEU A 94 5.76 4.71 11.69
N ILE A 95 6.61 4.98 10.68
CA ILE A 95 7.24 6.30 10.53
C ILE A 95 6.22 7.31 9.99
N ASP A 96 6.46 8.60 10.22
CA ASP A 96 5.76 9.66 9.50
C ASP A 96 6.39 9.80 8.09
N TYR A 97 5.85 9.07 7.11
CA TYR A 97 6.42 8.99 5.77
C TYR A 97 6.18 10.31 5.00
N ASP A 98 7.26 11.00 4.61
CA ASP A 98 7.18 12.26 3.88
C ASP A 98 6.84 12.05 2.39
N PHE A 99 5.56 11.87 2.09
CA PHE A 99 5.07 11.71 0.72
C PHE A 99 5.37 12.90 -0.18
N LYS A 100 5.51 14.12 0.37
CA LYS A 100 5.82 15.31 -0.41
C LYS A 100 7.25 15.26 -0.94
N LYS A 101 8.20 14.88 -0.09
CA LYS A 101 9.60 14.72 -0.47
C LYS A 101 9.78 13.52 -1.39
N TYR A 102 9.35 12.33 -0.97
CA TYR A 102 9.62 11.08 -1.68
C TYR A 102 8.70 10.85 -2.89
N GLY A 103 7.57 11.54 -2.97
CA GLY A 103 6.71 11.59 -4.16
C GLY A 103 7.19 12.58 -5.22
N SER A 104 8.25 13.35 -4.98
CA SER A 104 8.81 14.28 -5.97
C SER A 104 9.58 13.54 -7.06
N SER A 105 9.54 14.07 -8.29
CA SER A 105 10.32 13.54 -9.42
C SER A 105 11.82 13.52 -9.10
N ASP A 106 12.34 14.58 -8.50
CA ASP A 106 13.77 14.75 -8.27
C ASP A 106 14.31 13.72 -7.27
N GLU A 107 13.63 13.57 -6.13
CA GLU A 107 14.06 12.61 -5.11
C GLU A 107 13.87 11.17 -5.60
N ARG A 108 12.77 10.86 -6.31
CA ARG A 108 12.55 9.53 -6.89
C ARG A 108 13.67 9.18 -7.87
N LYS A 109 14.00 10.08 -8.81
CA LYS A 109 15.08 9.85 -9.79
C LYS A 109 16.43 9.65 -9.11
N ARG A 110 16.77 10.52 -8.15
CA ARG A 110 18.03 10.46 -7.42
C ARG A 110 18.20 9.14 -6.67
N LEU A 111 17.15 8.68 -5.98
CA LEU A 111 17.19 7.43 -5.20
C LEU A 111 17.27 6.19 -6.09
N LEU A 112 16.51 6.16 -7.20
CA LEU A 112 16.56 5.04 -8.13
C LEU A 112 17.92 4.94 -8.83
N GLN A 113 18.45 6.07 -9.32
CA GLN A 113 19.78 6.09 -9.92
C GLN A 113 20.84 5.59 -8.94
N LYS A 114 20.79 6.04 -7.67
CA LYS A 114 21.70 5.56 -6.65
C LYS A 114 21.58 4.05 -6.41
N TRP A 115 20.36 3.50 -6.41
CA TRP A 115 20.15 2.07 -6.27
C TRP A 115 20.75 1.29 -7.46
N ASP A 116 20.51 1.78 -8.68
CA ASP A 116 21.06 1.18 -9.90
C ASP A 116 22.59 1.15 -9.86
N GLU A 117 23.23 2.26 -9.46
CA GLU A 117 24.69 2.41 -9.46
C GLU A 117 25.37 1.64 -8.31
N GLU A 118 24.81 1.69 -7.09
CA GLU A 118 25.51 1.25 -5.87
C GLU A 118 25.01 -0.07 -5.28
N VAL A 119 23.79 -0.50 -5.59
CA VAL A 119 23.16 -1.66 -4.93
C VAL A 119 22.89 -2.79 -5.92
N SER A 120 22.29 -2.48 -7.08
CA SER A 120 21.88 -3.49 -8.06
C SER A 120 23.05 -4.27 -8.68
N THR A 121 24.24 -3.67 -8.65
CA THR A 121 25.48 -4.19 -9.25
C THR A 121 26.34 -5.00 -8.28
N LEU A 122 25.92 -5.13 -7.01
CA LEU A 122 26.64 -5.91 -6.01
C LEU A 122 26.60 -7.42 -6.33
N PRO A 123 27.66 -8.19 -6.01
CA PRO A 123 27.65 -9.65 -6.15
C PRO A 123 26.51 -10.29 -5.34
N GLN A 124 25.84 -11.29 -5.92
CA GLN A 124 24.74 -12.04 -5.30
C GLN A 124 25.21 -13.36 -4.68
#